data_AF-A0A2I6QIG3-F1
#
_entry.id   AF-A0A2I6QIG3-F1
#
_cell.length_a   1.000
_cell.length_b   1.000
_cell.length_c   1.000
_cell.angle_alpha   90.00
_cell.angle_beta   90.00
_cell.angle_gamma   90.00
#
_symmetry.space_group_name_H-M   'P 1'
#
loop_
_entity.id
_entity.type
_entity.pdbx_description
1 polymer ?
#
loop_
_entity_poly.entity_id
_entity_poly.type
_entity_poly.pdbx_seq_one_letter_code
_entity_poly.pdbx_strand_id
1 'polypeptide(L)'
;MDKLLRESGITYDKVNYYTEPLSRKKLTELLRKMNMKPRDLLRKGEAPYKELGLAEDKFSDSELIGFMIEHPDLIQRPIVERGDRAVLGRPTENVKELL
;
A
#
# COMPACT_ATOMS: atom_id res chain seq x y z
N MET A 1 -12.64 -7.49 3.07
CA MET A 1 -11.39 -8.16 2.66
C MET A 1 -11.26 -9.54 3.30
N ASP A 2 -11.24 -9.62 4.64
CA ASP A 2 -11.11 -10.88 5.39
C ASP A 2 -12.14 -11.95 4.98
N LYS A 3 -13.40 -11.55 4.80
CA LYS A 3 -14.48 -12.44 4.34
C LYS A 3 -14.22 -13.03 2.93
N LEU A 4 -13.78 -12.21 1.97
CA LEU A 4 -13.49 -12.65 0.59
C LEU A 4 -12.35 -13.68 0.56
N LEU A 5 -11.27 -13.44 1.31
CA LEU A 5 -10.12 -14.35 1.34
C LEU A 5 -10.48 -15.67 2.03
N ARG A 6 -11.23 -15.63 3.13
CA ARG A 6 -11.74 -16.84 3.79
C ARG A 6 -12.68 -17.64 2.88
N GLU A 7 -13.59 -16.97 2.19
CA GLU A 7 -14.53 -17.60 1.25
C GLU A 7 -13.83 -18.19 0.02
N SER A 8 -12.67 -17.65 -0.37
CA SER A 8 -11.86 -18.21 -1.47
C SER A 8 -11.08 -19.47 -1.09
N GLY A 9 -11.03 -19.85 0.20
CA GLY A 9 -10.26 -21.01 0.67
C GLY A 9 -8.74 -20.86 0.59
N ILE A 10 -8.24 -19.67 0.27
CA ILE A 10 -6.82 -19.38 0.10
C ILE A 10 -6.18 -19.06 1.45
N THR A 11 -5.07 -19.72 1.76
CA THR A 11 -4.21 -19.38 2.89
C THR A 11 -3.46 -18.08 2.59
N TYR A 12 -3.47 -17.14 3.54
CA TYR A 12 -2.77 -15.87 3.41
C TYR A 12 -2.14 -15.47 4.74
N ASP A 13 -1.00 -14.79 4.65
CA ASP A 13 -0.35 -14.16 5.80
C ASP A 13 -0.86 -12.72 5.96
N LYS A 14 -1.15 -12.34 7.21
CA LYS A 14 -1.57 -10.98 7.55
C LYS A 14 -0.41 -10.23 8.19
N VAL A 15 0.20 -9.34 7.42
CA VAL A 15 1.26 -8.45 7.92
C VAL A 15 0.63 -7.18 8.48
N ASN A 16 0.87 -6.89 9.76
CA ASN A 16 0.50 -5.62 10.37
C ASN A 16 1.70 -4.67 10.36
N TYR A 17 1.70 -3.73 9.44
CA TYR A 17 2.82 -2.81 9.28
C TYR A 17 2.93 -1.73 10.36
N TYR A 18 1.99 -1.66 11.31
CA TYR A 18 2.16 -0.86 12.54
C TYR A 18 3.02 -1.58 13.58
N THR A 19 3.00 -2.92 13.59
CA THR A 19 3.86 -3.72 14.48
C THR A 19 5.17 -4.11 13.80
N GLU A 20 5.14 -4.30 12.48
CA GLU A 20 6.29 -4.66 11.66
C GLU A 20 6.44 -3.66 10.51
N PRO A 21 7.11 -2.52 10.72
CA PRO A 21 7.18 -1.44 9.75
C PRO A 21 7.71 -1.94 8.40
N LEU A 22 7.08 -1.50 7.32
CA LEU A 22 7.52 -1.82 5.97
C LEU A 22 8.90 -1.21 5.72
N SER A 23 9.84 -2.04 5.29
CA SER A 23 11.12 -1.53 4.79
C SER A 23 10.94 -0.79 3.47
N ARG A 24 11.81 0.18 3.20
CA ARG A 24 11.89 0.86 1.89
C ARG A 24 11.93 -0.13 0.73
N LYS A 25 12.75 -1.18 0.86
CA LYS A 25 12.87 -2.24 -0.14
C LYS A 25 11.53 -2.92 -0.40
N LYS A 26 10.80 -3.30 0.67
CA LYS A 26 9.50 -3.97 0.53
C LYS A 26 8.44 -3.06 -0.08
N LEU A 27 8.39 -1.80 0.34
CA LEU A 27 7.43 -0.83 -0.21
C LEU A 27 7.69 -0.55 -1.70
N THR A 28 8.96 -0.36 -2.09
CA THR A 28 9.34 -0.22 -3.51
C THR A 28 8.99 -1.47 -4.32
N GLU A 29 9.19 -2.66 -3.76
CA GLU A 29 8.81 -3.92 -4.42
C GLU A 29 7.30 -4.00 -4.63
N LEU A 30 6.49 -3.68 -3.61
CA LEU A 30 5.02 -3.67 -3.72
C LEU A 30 4.55 -2.68 -4.79
N LEU A 31 5.09 -1.45 -4.80
CA LEU A 31 4.78 -0.44 -5.83
C LEU A 31 5.10 -0.95 -7.24
N ARG A 32 6.25 -1.60 -7.43
CA ARG A 32 6.62 -2.21 -8.71
C ARG A 32 5.65 -3.31 -9.11
N LYS A 33 5.27 -4.19 -8.19
CA LYS A 33 4.31 -5.29 -8.44
C LYS A 33 2.89 -4.79 -8.74
N MET A 34 2.52 -3.63 -8.18
CA MET A 34 1.26 -2.93 -8.46
C MET A 34 1.30 -2.10 -9.74
N ASN A 35 2.49 -1.86 -10.32
CA ASN A 35 2.72 -0.88 -11.38
C ASN A 35 2.15 0.51 -11.03
N MET A 36 2.32 0.94 -9.78
CA MET A 36 1.83 2.22 -9.25
C MET A 36 2.98 3.12 -8.83
N LYS A 37 2.79 4.44 -8.93
CA LYS A 37 3.72 5.39 -8.33
C LYS A 37 3.41 5.55 -6.84
N PRO A 38 4.40 5.96 -6.01
CA PRO A 38 4.15 6.28 -4.60
C PRO A 38 2.99 7.28 -4.43
N ARG A 39 2.89 8.30 -5.30
CA ARG A 39 1.80 9.29 -5.23
C ARG A 39 0.40 8.67 -5.32
N ASP A 40 0.24 7.58 -6.07
CA ASP A 40 -1.05 6.89 -6.22
C ASP A 40 -1.42 6.10 -4.95
N LEU A 41 -0.41 5.65 -4.20
CA LEU A 41 -0.58 4.91 -2.95
C LEU A 41 -0.78 5.84 -1.73
N LEU A 42 -0.61 7.16 -1.88
CA LEU A 42 -0.84 8.11 -0.79
C LEU A 42 -2.31 8.23 -0.42
N ARG A 43 -2.58 8.12 0.87
CA ARG A 43 -3.91 8.30 1.45
C ARG A 43 -4.16 9.77 1.73
N LYS A 44 -4.70 10.46 0.72
CA LYS A 44 -4.95 11.92 0.73
C LYS A 44 -5.85 12.43 1.86
N GLY A 45 -6.59 11.54 2.51
CA GLY A 45 -7.53 11.88 3.60
C GLY A 45 -6.90 11.94 4.99
N GLU A 46 -5.67 11.46 5.18
CA GLU A 46 -5.05 11.40 6.51
C GLU A 46 -4.37 12.72 6.90
N ALA A 47 -4.26 12.99 8.20
CA ALA A 47 -3.65 14.22 8.72
C ALA A 47 -2.20 14.44 8.23
N PRO A 48 -1.30 13.42 8.24
CA PRO A 48 0.07 13.61 7.79
C PRO A 48 0.18 14.05 6.33
N TYR A 49 -0.79 13.68 5.47
CA TYR A 49 -0.77 14.09 4.07
C TYR A 49 -0.94 15.61 3.93
N LYS A 50 -1.80 16.20 4.75
CA LYS A 50 -2.06 17.65 4.77
C LYS A 50 -0.96 18.40 5.52
N GLU A 51 -0.55 17.88 6.67
CA GLU A 51 0.47 18.50 7.53
C GLU A 51 1.84 18.59 6.83
N LEU A 52 2.22 17.56 6.08
CA LEU A 52 3.47 17.53 5.31
C LEU A 52 3.35 18.18 3.92
N GLY A 53 2.16 18.66 3.54
CA GLY A 53 1.94 19.30 2.24
C GLY A 53 2.12 18.37 1.04
N LEU A 54 1.88 17.06 1.19
CA LEU A 54 2.16 16.06 0.14
C LEU A 54 1.32 16.20 -1.12
N ALA A 55 0.31 17.08 -1.10
CA ALA A 55 -0.43 17.49 -2.29
C ALA A 55 0.45 18.24 -3.31
N GLU A 56 1.51 18.91 -2.86
CA GLU A 56 2.43 19.62 -3.73
C GLU A 56 3.21 18.63 -4.62
N ASP A 57 3.37 18.98 -5.89
CA ASP A 57 4.15 18.21 -6.88
C ASP A 57 5.63 18.58 -6.83
N LYS A 58 6.19 18.62 -5.62
CA LYS A 58 7.61 18.96 -5.38
C LYS A 58 8.43 17.80 -4.84
N PHE A 59 7.76 16.76 -4.33
CA PHE A 59 8.41 15.61 -3.71
C PHE A 59 8.67 14.52 -4.74
N SER A 60 9.89 14.02 -4.76
CA SER A 60 10.28 12.86 -5.57
C SER A 60 9.67 11.57 -5.03
N ASP A 61 9.58 10.55 -5.89
CA ASP A 61 9.11 9.22 -5.50
C ASP A 61 9.89 8.64 -4.31
N SER A 62 11.20 8.92 -4.24
CA SER A 62 12.05 8.49 -3.13
C SER A 62 11.70 9.18 -1.81
N GLU A 63 11.40 10.47 -1.83
CA GLU A 63 11.00 11.23 -0.64
C GLU A 63 9.62 10.78 -0.16
N LEU A 64 8.68 10.56 -1.09
CA LEU A 64 7.35 10.05 -0.76
C LEU A 64 7.40 8.68 -0.10
N ILE A 65 8.27 7.80 -0.58
CA ILE A 65 8.52 6.50 0.07
C ILE A 65 9.09 6.70 1.48
N GLY A 66 9.97 7.69 1.70
CA GLY A 66 10.46 8.06 3.03
C GLY A 66 9.31 8.43 3.98
N PHE A 67 8.47 9.38 3.55
CA PHE A 67 7.30 9.79 4.35
C PHE A 67 6.35 8.63 4.64
N MET A 68 6.14 7.71 3.70
CA MET A 68 5.30 6.53 3.93
C MET A 68 5.85 5.56 4.98
N ILE A 69 7.17 5.45 5.09
CA ILE A 69 7.82 4.59 6.10
C ILE A 69 7.73 5.27 7.48
N GLU A 70 7.96 6.57 7.54
CA GLU A 70 7.86 7.36 8.77
C GLU A 70 6.40 7.50 9.25
N HIS A 71 5.46 7.57 8.32
CA HIS A 71 4.03 7.70 8.57
C HIS A 71 3.25 6.62 7.80
N PRO A 72 3.16 5.38 8.34
CA PRO A 72 2.46 4.28 7.67
C PRO A 72 0.97 4.55 7.40
N ASP A 73 0.36 5.50 8.10
CA ASP A 73 -1.01 5.98 7.84
C ASP A 73 -1.18 6.55 6.42
N LEU A 74 -0.11 7.08 5.83
CA LEU A 74 -0.09 7.58 4.46
C LEU A 74 -0.29 6.47 3.43
N ILE A 75 -0.11 5.20 3.77
CA ILE A 75 -0.19 4.09 2.83
C ILE A 75 -1.65 3.65 2.67
N GLN A 76 -2.16 3.67 1.43
CA GLN A 76 -3.48 3.12 1.14
C GLN A 76 -3.54 1.62 1.44
N ARG A 77 -4.65 1.19 2.05
CA ARG A 77 -4.86 -0.17 2.55
C ARG A 77 -6.25 -0.71 2.21
N PRO A 78 -6.45 -2.04 2.08
CA PRO A 78 -5.43 -3.09 2.18
C PRO A 78 -4.63 -3.26 0.87
N ILE A 79 -3.36 -3.65 0.98
CA ILE A 79 -2.54 -4.12 -0.15
C ILE A 79 -2.52 -5.64 -0.07
N VAL A 80 -2.75 -6.31 -1.20
CA VAL A 80 -2.65 -7.77 -1.29
C VAL A 80 -1.55 -8.11 -2.28
N GLU A 81 -0.66 -9.01 -1.88
CA GLU A 81 0.45 -9.49 -2.69
C GLU A 81 0.29 -11.01 -2.90
N ARG A 82 0.50 -11.47 -4.13
CA ARG A 82 0.57 -12.90 -4.48
C ARG A 82 1.66 -13.10 -5.52
N GLY A 83 2.74 -13.78 -5.12
CA GLY A 83 3.91 -14.01 -5.98
C GLY A 83 4.52 -12.69 -6.47
N ASP A 84 4.56 -12.53 -7.80
CA ASP A 84 5.12 -11.35 -8.47
C ASP A 84 4.10 -10.23 -8.72
N ARG A 85 2.86 -10.38 -8.25
CA ARG A 85 1.80 -9.38 -8.42
C ARG A 85 1.32 -8.85 -7.07
N ALA A 86 0.92 -7.58 -7.06
CA ALA A 86 0.28 -6.96 -5.91
C ALA A 86 -0.82 -6.01 -6.40
N VAL A 87 -1.84 -5.77 -5.57
CA VAL A 87 -2.92 -4.84 -5.87
C VAL A 87 -3.38 -4.11 -4.63
N LEU A 88 -3.88 -2.89 -4.83
CA LEU A 88 -4.64 -2.18 -3.82
C LEU A 88 -6.07 -2.73 -3.80
N GLY A 89 -6.50 -3.29 -2.66
CA GLY A 89 -7.82 -3.91 -2.49
C GLY A 89 -8.99 -2.95 -2.34
N ARG A 90 -8.88 -1.75 -2.93
CA ARG A 90 -9.95 -0.76 -3.04
C ARG A 90 -9.96 -0.23 -4.48
N PRO A 91 -10.94 -0.64 -5.31
CA PRO A 91 -12.07 -1.52 -4.99
C PRO A 91 -11.65 -2.98 -4.70
N THR A 92 -12.50 -3.72 -3.99
CA THR A 92 -12.26 -5.13 -3.63
C THR A 92 -12.10 -6.02 -4.88
N GLU A 93 -12.66 -5.61 -6.02
CA GLU A 93 -12.56 -6.29 -7.31
C GLU A 93 -11.13 -6.48 -7.78
N ASN A 94 -10.23 -5.54 -7.52
CA ASN A 94 -8.80 -5.65 -7.84
C ASN A 94 -8.17 -6.91 -7.22
N VAL A 95 -8.64 -7.31 -6.03
CA VAL A 95 -8.12 -8.53 -5.38
C VAL A 95 -8.62 -9.78 -6.06
N LYS A 96 -9.81 -9.77 -6.69
CA LYS A 96 -10.28 -10.93 -7.45
C LYS A 96 -9.36 -11.22 -8.65
N GLU A 97 -8.70 -10.22 -9.22
CA GLU A 97 -7.68 -10.42 -10.27
C GLU A 97 -6.41 -11.12 -9.77
N LEU A 98 -6.21 -11.16 -8.44
CA LEU A 98 -5.10 -11.88 -7.81
C LEU A 98 -5.47 -13.28 -7.31
N LEU A 99 -6.74 -13.66 -7.21
CA LEU A 99 -7.17 -15.00 -6.74
C LEU A 99 -7.17 -15.99 -7.90
#